data_AF-A0A947F8D7-F1
#
_entry.id   AF-A0A947F8D7-F1
#
_cell.length_a   1.000
_cell.length_b   1.000
_cell.length_c   1.000
_cell.angle_alpha   90.00
_cell.angle_beta   90.00
_cell.angle_gamma   90.00
#
_symmetry.space_group_name_H-M   'P 1'
#
loop_
_entity.id
_entity.type
_entity.pdbx_description
1 polymer ?
#
loop_
_entity_poly.entity_id
_entity_poly.type
_entity_poly.pdbx_seq_one_letter_code
_entity_poly.pdbx_strand_id
1 'polypeptide(L)'
;MIRYVSTKGGIAPENFDDAVLQGFAADGGLFVPDRIPTVSLKQLEQWADFDYVELAEAVLSAYIDPTIIPRNDLKKLLNASFLEFEIAEKIPVIPLGDNNIFIMELFHGPTLSFKDVAMGFLIQTMDYFLAKRAERLSLVLATTGDTGPAAAHASVGKKTIDCWPLYPLGMISEEQRRQMTTLSAANVHPVGVQHCPNGGDDLDIVVSRLFADSERKKRLNLSSVNSINWCRVLVQTVHYFHA
;
A
#
# COMPACT_ATOMS: atom_id res chain seq x y z
N MET A 1 -16.45 16.19 1.54
CA MET A 1 -15.05 15.87 1.23
C MET A 1 -14.15 15.93 2.47
N ILE A 2 -13.42 14.85 2.74
CA ILE A 2 -12.27 14.86 3.66
C ILE A 2 -11.06 15.38 2.89
N ARG A 3 -10.22 16.17 3.56
CA ARG A 3 -8.96 16.67 3.01
C ARG A 3 -7.80 16.09 3.81
N TYR A 4 -6.63 16.04 3.20
CA TYR A 4 -5.44 15.48 3.82
C TYR A 4 -4.45 16.58 4.16
N VAL A 5 -4.07 16.67 5.42
CA VAL A 5 -3.16 17.69 5.95
C VAL A 5 -1.84 17.06 6.35
N SER A 6 -0.78 17.86 6.33
CA SER A 6 0.51 17.43 6.89
C SER A 6 0.48 17.47 8.41
N THR A 7 1.09 16.47 9.05
CA THR A 7 1.36 16.48 10.50
C THR A 7 2.23 17.64 10.97
N LYS A 8 2.93 18.34 10.07
CA LYS A 8 3.70 19.57 10.37
C LYS A 8 2.94 20.88 10.09
N GLY A 9 1.77 20.80 9.44
CA GLY A 9 0.91 21.96 9.14
C GLY A 9 1.48 22.97 8.15
N GLY A 10 2.58 22.66 7.46
CA GLY A 10 3.29 23.58 6.57
C GLY A 10 2.78 23.62 5.13
N ILE A 11 1.71 22.87 4.81
CA ILE A 11 1.11 22.83 3.48
C ILE A 11 -0.40 23.03 3.55
N ALA A 12 -1.00 23.48 2.44
CA ALA A 12 -2.45 23.52 2.30
C ALA A 12 -3.04 22.10 2.29
N PRO A 13 -4.29 21.90 2.75
CA PRO A 13 -4.94 20.59 2.69
C PRO A 13 -5.06 20.09 1.26
N GLU A 14 -4.75 18.82 1.02
CA GLU A 14 -4.76 18.17 -0.30
C GLU A 14 -5.91 17.16 -0.45
N ASN A 15 -6.10 16.67 -1.67
CA ASN A 15 -7.05 15.59 -1.95
C ASN A 15 -6.44 14.21 -1.65
N PHE A 16 -7.28 13.17 -1.63
CA PHE A 16 -6.82 11.80 -1.41
C PHE A 16 -5.82 11.33 -2.46
N ASP A 17 -6.08 11.60 -3.74
CA ASP A 17 -5.22 11.19 -4.85
C ASP A 17 -3.82 11.83 -4.77
N ASP A 18 -3.75 13.12 -4.44
CA ASP A 18 -2.47 13.81 -4.24
C ASP A 18 -1.71 13.25 -3.03
N ALA A 19 -2.39 13.05 -1.88
CA ALA A 19 -1.78 12.47 -0.69
C ALA A 19 -1.24 11.05 -0.94
N VAL A 20 -1.96 10.24 -1.72
CA VAL A 20 -1.54 8.87 -2.08
C VAL A 20 -0.36 8.87 -3.03
N LEU A 21 -0.35 9.71 -4.07
CA LEU A 21 0.72 9.75 -5.07
C LEU A 21 2.02 10.38 -4.54
N GLN A 22 1.92 11.39 -3.66
CA GLN A 22 3.07 12.05 -3.07
C GLN A 22 3.74 11.22 -1.96
N GLY A 23 2.95 10.52 -1.14
CA GLY A 23 3.42 9.74 0.00
C GLY A 23 3.87 10.59 1.20
N PHE A 24 4.72 11.60 0.97
CA PHE A 24 5.12 12.63 1.94
C PHE A 24 4.55 13.99 1.56
N ALA A 25 4.19 14.78 2.58
CA ALA A 25 3.89 16.19 2.38
C ALA A 25 5.15 16.98 1.98
N ALA A 26 4.98 18.08 1.25
CA ALA A 26 6.10 18.90 0.78
C ALA A 26 6.95 19.53 1.91
N ASP A 27 6.42 19.63 3.13
CA ASP A 27 7.14 20.05 4.34
C ASP A 27 7.86 18.89 5.07
N GLY A 28 7.85 17.69 4.48
CA GLY A 28 8.39 16.46 5.04
C GLY A 28 7.61 15.89 6.21
N GLY A 29 6.35 16.33 6.42
CA GLY A 29 5.40 15.68 7.32
C GLY A 29 4.68 14.50 6.65
N LEU A 30 3.81 13.85 7.42
CA LEU A 30 2.97 12.74 6.95
C LEU A 30 1.57 13.25 6.63
N PHE A 31 0.92 12.68 5.63
CA PHE A 31 -0.49 12.96 5.36
C PHE A 31 -1.41 12.24 6.36
N VAL A 32 -2.34 12.99 6.94
CA VAL A 32 -3.44 12.49 7.78
C VAL A 32 -4.73 13.19 7.38
N PRO A 33 -5.92 12.59 7.56
CA PRO A 33 -7.17 13.26 7.24
C PRO A 33 -7.41 14.43 8.21
N ASP A 34 -8.01 15.51 7.70
CA ASP A 34 -8.36 16.71 8.46
C ASP A 34 -9.38 16.43 9.60
N ARG A 35 -10.07 15.30 9.51
CA ARG A 35 -10.93 14.73 10.56
C ARG A 35 -11.05 13.22 10.41
N ILE A 36 -11.28 12.53 11.51
CA ILE A 36 -11.63 11.10 11.50
C ILE A 36 -13.16 10.97 11.36
N PRO A 37 -13.68 10.26 10.34
CA PRO A 37 -15.10 9.97 10.22
C PRO A 37 -15.64 9.25 11.46
N THR A 38 -16.83 9.64 11.90
CA THR A 38 -17.56 8.91 12.94
C THR A 38 -18.43 7.83 12.29
N VAL A 39 -18.35 6.61 12.83
CA VAL A 39 -19.24 5.50 12.47
C VAL A 39 -20.23 5.31 13.61
N SER A 40 -21.53 5.40 13.30
CA SER A 40 -22.59 5.21 14.29
C SER A 40 -22.80 3.72 14.62
N LEU A 41 -23.38 3.43 15.79
CA LEU A 41 -23.75 2.06 16.18
C LEU A 41 -24.61 1.36 15.10
N LYS A 42 -25.59 2.08 14.55
CA LYS A 42 -26.44 1.57 13.47
C LYS A 42 -25.66 1.19 12.21
N GLN A 43 -24.60 1.94 11.88
CA GLN A 43 -23.72 1.57 10.76
C GLN A 43 -22.90 0.34 11.09
N LEU A 44 -22.36 0.24 12.32
CA LEU A 44 -21.63 -0.96 12.76
C LEU A 44 -22.51 -2.21 12.71
N GLU A 45 -23.76 -2.12 13.18
CA GLU A 45 -24.74 -3.21 13.10
C GLU A 45 -25.02 -3.62 11.65
N GLN A 46 -25.10 -2.66 10.73
CA GLN A 46 -25.27 -2.94 9.29
C GLN A 46 -24.03 -3.59 8.67
N TRP A 47 -22.84 -3.21 9.13
CA TRP A 47 -21.57 -3.72 8.60
C TRP A 47 -21.21 -5.10 9.13
N ALA A 48 -21.87 -5.57 10.21
CA ALA A 48 -21.62 -6.89 10.80
C ALA A 48 -21.90 -8.05 9.82
N ASP A 49 -22.78 -7.85 8.84
CA ASP A 49 -23.15 -8.86 7.84
C ASP A 49 -22.34 -8.73 6.53
N PHE A 50 -21.42 -7.77 6.43
CA PHE A 50 -20.65 -7.53 5.21
C PHE A 50 -19.51 -8.54 5.05
N ASP A 51 -19.25 -8.95 3.81
CA ASP A 51 -17.98 -9.60 3.52
C ASP A 51 -16.79 -8.63 3.65
N TYR A 52 -15.57 -9.15 3.64
CA TYR A 52 -14.38 -8.31 3.85
C TYR A 52 -14.24 -7.17 2.83
N VAL A 53 -14.62 -7.41 1.57
CA VAL A 53 -14.47 -6.44 0.49
C VAL A 53 -15.58 -5.38 0.55
N GLU A 54 -16.79 -5.78 0.91
CA GLU A 54 -17.92 -4.88 1.19
C GLU A 54 -17.62 -3.97 2.40
N LEU A 55 -17.05 -4.55 3.46
CA LEU A 55 -16.59 -3.79 4.62
C LEU A 55 -15.48 -2.81 4.26
N ALA A 56 -14.50 -3.25 3.45
CA ALA A 56 -13.45 -2.37 2.94
C ALA A 56 -14.05 -1.22 2.12
N GLU A 57 -15.02 -1.49 1.25
CA GLU A 57 -15.72 -0.46 0.47
C GLU A 57 -16.40 0.55 1.38
N ALA A 58 -17.12 0.10 2.42
CA ALA A 58 -17.83 0.96 3.36
C ALA A 58 -16.89 1.84 4.19
N VAL A 59 -15.84 1.26 4.77
CA VAL A 59 -14.84 1.98 5.59
C VAL A 59 -14.08 2.99 4.73
N LEU A 60 -13.51 2.58 3.60
CA LEU A 60 -12.76 3.49 2.72
C LEU A 60 -13.66 4.58 2.14
N SER A 61 -14.93 4.29 1.89
CA SER A 61 -15.91 5.27 1.39
C SER A 61 -16.15 6.45 2.33
N ALA A 62 -15.84 6.30 3.62
CA ALA A 62 -15.89 7.39 4.59
C ALA A 62 -14.72 8.37 4.44
N TYR A 63 -13.59 7.91 3.90
CA TYR A 63 -12.36 8.69 3.71
C TYR A 63 -12.17 9.18 2.27
N ILE A 64 -12.67 8.41 1.29
CA ILE A 64 -12.50 8.69 -0.14
C ILE A 64 -13.81 9.26 -0.69
N ASP A 65 -13.75 10.53 -1.08
CA ASP A 65 -14.88 11.23 -1.68
C ASP A 65 -15.19 10.66 -3.08
N PRO A 66 -16.49 10.42 -3.42
CA PRO A 66 -16.87 9.86 -4.72
C PRO A 66 -16.50 10.72 -5.92
N THR A 67 -16.16 12.01 -5.73
CA THR A 67 -15.61 12.83 -6.82
C THR A 67 -14.15 12.51 -7.14
N ILE A 68 -13.41 11.89 -6.21
CA ILE A 68 -12.01 11.46 -6.39
C ILE A 68 -11.97 10.04 -6.97
N ILE A 69 -12.66 9.10 -6.31
CA ILE A 69 -12.88 7.74 -6.81
C ILE A 69 -14.39 7.44 -6.78
N PRO A 70 -15.06 7.40 -7.94
CA PRO A 70 -16.46 6.98 -8.01
C PRO A 70 -16.67 5.60 -7.36
N ARG A 71 -17.81 5.38 -6.69
CA ARG A 71 -18.09 4.14 -5.94
C ARG A 71 -17.87 2.87 -6.77
N ASN A 72 -18.33 2.87 -8.02
CA ASN A 72 -18.13 1.75 -8.94
C ASN A 72 -16.65 1.48 -9.25
N ASP A 73 -15.81 2.52 -9.29
CA ASP A 73 -14.38 2.37 -9.50
C ASP A 73 -13.68 1.89 -8.22
N LEU A 74 -14.07 2.41 -7.04
CA LEU A 74 -13.57 1.94 -5.76
C LEU A 74 -13.82 0.43 -5.58
N LYS A 75 -15.05 -0.03 -5.87
CA LYS A 75 -15.42 -1.44 -5.84
C LYS A 75 -14.57 -2.28 -6.80
N LYS A 76 -14.29 -1.80 -8.01
CA LYS A 76 -13.41 -2.50 -8.97
C LYS A 76 -11.98 -2.59 -8.46
N LEU A 77 -11.45 -1.51 -7.90
CA LEU A 77 -10.10 -1.47 -7.34
C LEU A 77 -9.97 -2.47 -6.20
N LEU A 78 -10.90 -2.47 -5.25
CA LEU A 78 -10.92 -3.40 -4.12
C LEU A 78 -11.02 -4.86 -4.57
N ASN A 79 -11.97 -5.18 -5.44
CA ASN A 79 -12.11 -6.54 -5.98
C ASN A 79 -10.82 -7.02 -6.66
N ALA A 80 -10.16 -6.14 -7.42
CA ALA A 80 -8.91 -6.49 -8.08
C ALA A 80 -7.73 -6.62 -7.09
N SER A 81 -7.75 -5.93 -5.95
CA SER A 81 -6.72 -6.03 -4.91
C SER A 81 -6.80 -7.30 -4.08
N PHE A 82 -7.99 -7.84 -3.89
CA PHE A 82 -8.24 -9.06 -3.09
C PHE A 82 -8.47 -10.32 -3.95
N LEU A 83 -8.32 -10.20 -5.27
CA LEU A 83 -8.57 -11.29 -6.23
C LEU A 83 -7.65 -12.49 -5.99
N GLU A 84 -6.38 -12.24 -5.74
CA GLU A 84 -5.33 -13.27 -5.62
C GLU A 84 -5.16 -13.80 -4.19
N PHE A 85 -6.06 -13.43 -3.27
CA PHE A 85 -6.09 -14.05 -1.95
C PHE A 85 -6.66 -15.47 -2.06
N GLU A 86 -5.96 -16.43 -1.46
CA GLU A 86 -6.18 -17.88 -1.65
C GLU A 86 -7.54 -18.37 -1.15
N ILE A 87 -8.10 -17.69 -0.15
CA ILE A 87 -9.37 -18.03 0.47
C ILE A 87 -10.45 -16.97 0.20
N ALA A 88 -11.71 -17.39 0.22
CA ALA A 88 -12.85 -16.53 -0.06
C ALA A 88 -13.04 -15.45 1.03
N GLU A 89 -12.83 -15.82 2.30
CA GLU A 89 -12.99 -14.94 3.47
C GLU A 89 -11.94 -13.83 3.54
N LYS A 90 -10.85 -13.97 2.78
CA LYS A 90 -9.68 -13.06 2.72
C LYS A 90 -8.89 -12.95 4.02
N ILE A 91 -9.53 -12.63 5.15
CA ILE A 91 -8.88 -12.39 6.45
C ILE A 91 -9.69 -13.09 7.56
N PRO A 92 -9.63 -14.42 7.69
CA PRO A 92 -10.39 -15.14 8.70
C PRO A 92 -9.85 -14.84 10.10
N VAL A 93 -10.76 -14.88 11.07
CA VAL A 93 -10.45 -14.79 12.49
C VAL A 93 -10.80 -16.13 13.13
N ILE A 94 -9.77 -16.91 13.47
CA ILE A 94 -9.92 -18.28 13.96
C ILE A 94 -9.70 -18.38 15.47
N PRO A 95 -10.49 -19.17 16.21
CA PRO A 95 -10.24 -19.40 17.63
C PRO A 95 -8.98 -20.23 17.86
N LEU A 96 -8.19 -19.85 18.87
CA LEU A 96 -7.03 -20.61 19.35
C LEU A 96 -7.37 -21.33 20.66
N GLY A 97 -7.86 -22.56 20.52
CA GLY A 97 -8.35 -23.36 21.65
C GLY A 97 -9.59 -22.75 22.30
N ASP A 98 -9.84 -23.12 23.55
CA ASP A 98 -11.11 -22.80 24.23
C ASP A 98 -11.07 -21.52 25.08
N ASN A 99 -10.02 -20.69 24.95
CA ASN A 99 -9.69 -19.63 25.93
C ASN A 99 -10.03 -18.18 25.50
N ASN A 100 -11.05 -17.95 24.65
CA ASN A 100 -11.35 -16.61 24.09
C ASN A 100 -10.14 -15.92 23.42
N ILE A 101 -9.20 -16.72 22.90
CA ILE A 101 -8.06 -16.23 22.11
C ILE A 101 -8.39 -16.47 20.64
N PHE A 102 -8.16 -15.46 19.81
CA PHE A 102 -8.38 -15.54 18.37
C PHE A 102 -7.13 -15.12 17.62
N ILE A 103 -6.91 -15.74 16.45
CA ILE A 103 -5.84 -15.40 15.51
C ILE A 103 -6.50 -14.84 14.26
N MET A 104 -6.10 -13.63 13.88
CA MET A 104 -6.45 -13.03 12.60
C MET A 104 -5.38 -13.39 11.58
N GLU A 105 -5.75 -14.17 10.57
CA GLU A 105 -4.82 -14.64 9.56
C GLU A 105 -4.71 -13.62 8.42
N LEU A 106 -3.63 -12.82 8.46
CA LEU A 106 -3.35 -11.76 7.49
C LEU A 106 -2.41 -12.22 6.36
N PHE A 107 -2.22 -13.53 6.18
CA PHE A 107 -1.18 -14.12 5.32
C PHE A 107 -1.75 -14.93 4.15
N HIS A 108 -3.02 -14.75 3.81
CA HIS A 108 -3.65 -15.44 2.67
C HIS A 108 -3.51 -14.70 1.34
N GLY A 109 -2.76 -13.60 1.33
CA GLY A 109 -2.41 -12.87 0.11
C GLY A 109 -1.27 -13.54 -0.67
N PRO A 110 -0.98 -13.06 -1.89
CA PRO A 110 -0.07 -13.72 -2.84
C PRO A 110 1.38 -13.81 -2.36
N THR A 111 1.79 -13.03 -1.35
CA THR A 111 3.14 -13.07 -0.79
C THR A 111 3.21 -13.65 0.61
N LEU A 112 2.08 -14.18 1.10
CA LEU A 112 1.94 -14.81 2.41
C LEU A 112 2.28 -13.86 3.57
N SER A 113 2.01 -12.57 3.40
CA SER A 113 2.30 -11.56 4.42
C SER A 113 1.18 -10.53 4.56
N PHE A 114 1.03 -9.97 5.76
CA PHE A 114 0.04 -8.91 6.04
C PHE A 114 0.19 -7.65 5.19
N LYS A 115 1.34 -7.48 4.52
CA LYS A 115 1.58 -6.33 3.65
C LYS A 115 0.71 -6.39 2.40
N ASP A 116 0.29 -7.58 1.97
CA ASP A 116 -0.58 -7.78 0.81
C ASP A 116 -1.92 -7.05 0.96
N VAL A 117 -2.48 -7.04 2.18
CA VAL A 117 -3.77 -6.42 2.51
C VAL A 117 -3.83 -4.96 2.04
N ALA A 118 -2.75 -4.20 2.26
CA ALA A 118 -2.69 -2.80 1.87
C ALA A 118 -2.00 -2.56 0.53
N MET A 119 -0.96 -3.32 0.21
CA MET A 119 -0.10 -3.04 -0.93
C MET A 119 -0.83 -3.24 -2.25
N GLY A 120 -1.68 -4.27 -2.35
CA GLY A 120 -2.51 -4.52 -3.52
C GLY A 120 -3.43 -3.33 -3.83
N PHE A 121 -4.09 -2.77 -2.82
CA PHE A 121 -4.97 -1.61 -2.99
C PHE A 121 -4.22 -0.32 -3.29
N LEU A 122 -3.10 -0.07 -2.61
CA LEU A 122 -2.27 1.10 -2.87
C LEU A 122 -1.79 1.14 -4.31
N ILE A 123 -1.15 0.07 -4.80
CA ILE A 123 -0.57 0.06 -6.16
C ILE A 123 -1.65 0.12 -7.24
N GLN A 124 -2.79 -0.55 -7.04
CA GLN A 124 -3.94 -0.43 -7.94
C GLN A 124 -4.48 1.00 -8.00
N THR A 125 -4.60 1.65 -6.84
CA THR A 125 -5.10 3.02 -6.74
C THR A 125 -4.11 4.04 -7.33
N MET A 126 -2.81 3.85 -7.13
CA MET A 126 -1.77 4.66 -7.78
C MET A 126 -1.84 4.51 -9.30
N ASP A 127 -1.89 3.28 -9.83
CA ASP A 127 -1.96 3.05 -11.28
C ASP A 127 -3.22 3.69 -11.89
N TYR A 128 -4.35 3.62 -11.18
CA TYR A 128 -5.60 4.30 -11.56
C TYR A 128 -5.45 5.82 -11.66
N PHE A 129 -4.86 6.47 -10.64
CA PHE A 129 -4.69 7.92 -10.66
C PHE A 129 -3.67 8.37 -11.70
N LEU A 130 -2.55 7.67 -11.83
CA LEU A 130 -1.54 7.95 -12.85
C LEU A 130 -2.10 7.81 -14.27
N ALA A 131 -2.89 6.76 -14.53
CA ALA A 131 -3.54 6.57 -15.82
C ALA A 131 -4.50 7.73 -16.15
N LYS A 132 -5.27 8.20 -15.17
CA LYS A 132 -6.14 9.37 -15.32
C LYS A 132 -5.37 10.67 -15.59
N ARG A 133 -4.17 10.82 -15.01
CA ARG A 133 -3.29 11.98 -15.20
C ARG A 133 -2.40 11.87 -16.45
N ALA A 134 -2.44 10.74 -17.16
CA ALA A 134 -1.50 10.40 -18.23
C ALA A 134 -0.02 10.47 -17.77
N GLU A 135 0.23 10.06 -16.52
CA GLU A 135 1.54 10.07 -15.87
C GLU A 135 2.08 8.65 -15.69
N ARG A 136 3.37 8.56 -15.38
CA ARG A 136 4.06 7.31 -15.02
C ARG A 136 5.01 7.56 -13.87
N LEU A 137 5.25 6.56 -13.03
CA LEU A 137 6.21 6.62 -11.93
C LEU A 137 7.16 5.42 -11.93
N SER A 138 8.41 5.69 -11.57
CA SER A 138 9.37 4.68 -11.16
C SER A 138 9.30 4.53 -9.65
N LEU A 139 8.67 3.45 -9.19
CA LEU A 139 8.51 3.13 -7.79
C LEU A 139 9.79 2.48 -7.25
N VAL A 140 10.55 3.22 -6.44
CA VAL A 140 11.78 2.72 -5.81
C VAL A 140 11.52 2.48 -4.32
N LEU A 141 11.81 1.27 -3.85
CA LEU A 141 11.74 0.92 -2.43
C LEU A 141 12.93 0.08 -1.98
N ALA A 142 13.39 0.30 -0.77
CA ALA A 142 14.29 -0.61 -0.07
C ALA A 142 13.47 -1.68 0.68
N THR A 143 13.98 -2.90 0.73
CA THR A 143 13.36 -3.98 1.52
C THR A 143 14.41 -4.84 2.21
N THR A 144 14.08 -5.26 3.42
CA THR A 144 14.79 -6.31 4.19
C THR A 144 13.88 -7.50 4.49
N GLY A 145 12.69 -7.56 3.86
CA GLY A 145 11.70 -8.61 4.07
C GLY A 145 10.52 -8.49 3.11
N ASP A 146 9.30 -8.63 3.62
CA ASP A 146 8.11 -8.86 2.78
C ASP A 146 7.57 -7.62 2.04
N THR A 147 8.05 -6.40 2.34
CA THR A 147 7.57 -5.20 1.64
C THR A 147 7.90 -5.24 0.16
N GLY A 148 9.11 -5.72 -0.18
CA GLY A 148 9.56 -5.94 -1.55
C GLY A 148 8.67 -6.90 -2.33
N PRO A 149 8.51 -8.16 -1.87
CA PRO A 149 7.56 -9.11 -2.44
C PRO A 149 6.17 -8.51 -2.69
N ALA A 150 5.55 -7.93 -1.65
CA ALA A 150 4.19 -7.39 -1.77
C ALA A 150 4.10 -6.27 -2.82
N ALA A 151 5.08 -5.35 -2.85
CA ALA A 151 5.10 -4.25 -3.83
C ALA A 151 5.41 -4.76 -5.24
N ALA A 152 6.32 -5.71 -5.39
CA ALA A 152 6.68 -6.33 -6.65
C ALA A 152 5.48 -7.06 -7.26
N HIS A 153 4.82 -7.91 -6.46
CA HIS A 153 3.63 -8.66 -6.89
C HIS A 153 2.49 -7.73 -7.27
N ALA A 154 2.16 -6.76 -6.41
CA ALA A 154 1.09 -5.79 -6.67
C ALA A 154 1.36 -4.91 -7.91
N SER A 155 2.63 -4.75 -8.30
CA SER A 155 3.03 -3.98 -9.49
C SER A 155 2.99 -4.77 -10.79
N VAL A 156 2.86 -6.11 -10.77
CA VAL A 156 2.85 -6.92 -11.99
C VAL A 156 1.78 -6.43 -12.97
N GLY A 157 2.21 -6.13 -14.20
CA GLY A 157 1.32 -5.75 -15.29
C GLY A 157 0.70 -4.35 -15.19
N LYS A 158 1.07 -3.54 -14.17
CA LYS A 158 0.67 -2.13 -14.09
C LYS A 158 1.26 -1.36 -15.24
N LYS A 159 0.45 -0.50 -15.84
CA LYS A 159 0.82 0.20 -17.07
C LYS A 159 1.57 1.48 -16.78
N THR A 160 1.38 2.09 -15.61
CA THR A 160 1.94 3.41 -15.28
C THR A 160 3.04 3.34 -14.22
N ILE A 161 3.36 2.15 -13.72
CA ILE A 161 4.30 1.93 -12.63
C ILE A 161 5.39 0.96 -13.07
N ASP A 162 6.64 1.40 -12.97
CA ASP A 162 7.83 0.56 -13.04
C ASP A 162 8.35 0.36 -11.61
N CYS A 163 8.41 -0.87 -11.11
CA CYS A 163 8.73 -1.18 -9.71
C CYS A 163 10.16 -1.69 -9.54
N TRP A 164 10.91 -1.06 -8.63
CA TRP A 164 12.32 -1.28 -8.37
C TRP A 164 12.56 -1.60 -6.90
N PRO A 165 12.30 -2.85 -6.45
CA PRO A 165 12.62 -3.27 -5.10
C PRO A 165 14.13 -3.54 -4.96
N LEU A 166 14.79 -2.74 -4.14
CA LEU A 166 16.19 -2.90 -3.76
C LEU A 166 16.27 -3.75 -2.50
N TYR A 167 17.08 -4.81 -2.51
CA TYR A 167 17.30 -5.66 -1.35
C TYR A 167 18.78 -5.95 -1.12
N PRO A 168 19.26 -6.04 0.13
CA PRO A 168 20.63 -6.36 0.42
C PRO A 168 20.89 -7.84 0.13
N LEU A 169 21.83 -8.12 -0.77
CA LEU A 169 22.10 -9.47 -1.24
C LEU A 169 22.57 -10.36 -0.10
N GLY A 170 21.92 -11.50 0.10
CA GLY A 170 22.24 -12.46 1.16
C GLY A 170 21.72 -12.08 2.56
N MET A 171 20.91 -11.03 2.67
CA MET A 171 20.37 -10.56 3.96
C MET A 171 18.83 -10.63 4.04
N ILE A 172 18.19 -11.25 3.05
CA ILE A 172 16.76 -11.61 3.06
C ILE A 172 16.64 -13.13 2.84
N SER A 173 15.50 -13.70 3.21
CA SER A 173 15.26 -15.13 3.00
C SER A 173 15.27 -15.48 1.51
N GLU A 174 15.54 -16.74 1.18
CA GLU A 174 15.53 -17.17 -0.21
C GLU A 174 14.12 -17.08 -0.81
N GLU A 175 13.10 -17.39 -0.02
CA GLU A 175 11.68 -17.30 -0.39
C GLU A 175 11.30 -15.86 -0.73
N GLN A 176 11.63 -14.89 0.13
CA GLN A 176 11.37 -13.46 -0.10
C GLN A 176 12.09 -12.99 -1.38
N ARG A 177 13.34 -13.40 -1.59
CA ARG A 177 14.08 -13.08 -2.81
C ARG A 177 13.41 -13.68 -4.06
N ARG A 178 12.99 -14.94 -4.00
CA ARG A 178 12.34 -15.65 -5.12
C ARG A 178 11.00 -14.98 -5.46
N GLN A 179 10.17 -14.65 -4.47
CA GLN A 179 8.90 -13.94 -4.66
C GLN A 179 9.03 -12.62 -5.45
N MET A 180 10.20 -11.97 -5.42
CA MET A 180 10.49 -10.82 -6.28
C MET A 180 11.12 -11.23 -7.62
N THR A 181 12.18 -12.04 -7.58
CA THR A 181 13.07 -12.31 -8.73
C THR A 181 12.54 -13.31 -9.74
N THR A 182 11.49 -14.07 -9.42
CA THR A 182 10.88 -15.05 -10.34
C THR A 182 9.60 -14.53 -11.01
N LEU A 183 9.22 -13.27 -10.75
CA LEU A 183 8.07 -12.65 -11.42
C LEU A 183 8.40 -12.42 -12.90
N SER A 184 7.58 -13.01 -13.78
CA SER A 184 7.71 -12.83 -15.24
C SER A 184 6.98 -11.56 -15.69
N ALA A 185 7.42 -10.40 -15.20
CA ALA A 185 6.81 -9.10 -15.47
C ALA A 185 7.84 -8.09 -15.99
N ALA A 186 7.53 -7.43 -17.11
CA ALA A 186 8.45 -6.51 -17.76
C ALA A 186 8.69 -5.20 -16.99
N ASN A 187 7.78 -4.84 -16.07
CA ASN A 187 7.80 -3.60 -15.30
C ASN A 187 8.23 -3.81 -13.83
N VAL A 188 8.74 -4.99 -13.48
CA VAL A 188 9.22 -5.31 -12.14
C VAL A 188 10.71 -5.65 -12.22
N HIS A 189 11.52 -4.90 -11.47
CA HIS A 189 12.97 -4.89 -11.59
C HIS A 189 13.64 -5.04 -10.23
N PRO A 190 13.66 -6.25 -9.64
CA PRO A 190 14.33 -6.47 -8.36
C PRO A 190 15.84 -6.27 -8.49
N VAL A 191 16.43 -5.52 -7.56
CA VAL A 191 17.86 -5.17 -7.56
C VAL A 191 18.51 -5.70 -6.29
N GLY A 192 19.34 -6.74 -6.44
CA GLY A 192 20.20 -7.22 -5.37
C GLY A 192 21.42 -6.33 -5.20
N VAL A 193 21.55 -5.69 -4.03
CA VAL A 193 22.62 -4.73 -3.74
C VAL A 193 23.69 -5.38 -2.87
N GLN A 194 24.94 -5.31 -3.33
CA GLN A 194 26.10 -5.79 -2.58
C GLN A 194 26.68 -4.69 -1.69
N HIS A 195 27.51 -5.08 -0.72
CA HIS A 195 28.19 -4.15 0.20
C HIS A 195 27.23 -3.35 1.10
N CYS A 196 26.17 -3.98 1.60
CA CYS A 196 25.27 -3.43 2.62
C CYS A 196 25.52 -4.11 3.99
N PRO A 197 26.64 -3.88 4.68
CA PRO A 197 26.92 -4.53 5.97
C PRO A 197 25.86 -4.26 7.05
N ASN A 198 25.13 -3.14 6.97
CA ASN A 198 24.01 -2.79 7.86
C ASN A 198 22.64 -3.11 7.22
N GLY A 199 22.61 -3.87 6.13
CA GLY A 199 21.38 -4.31 5.48
C GLY A 199 20.51 -3.17 4.97
N GLY A 200 19.32 -3.02 5.55
CA GLY A 200 18.33 -2.02 5.13
C GLY A 200 18.78 -0.58 5.35
N ASP A 201 19.51 -0.32 6.44
CA ASP A 201 19.98 1.03 6.78
C ASP A 201 20.89 1.61 5.68
N ASP A 202 21.75 0.77 5.08
CA ASP A 202 22.61 1.18 3.97
C ASP A 202 21.79 1.49 2.71
N LEU A 203 20.72 0.73 2.46
CA LEU A 203 19.80 1.00 1.35
C LEU A 203 19.00 2.27 1.56
N ASP A 204 18.57 2.55 2.79
CA ASP A 204 17.84 3.77 3.12
C ASP A 204 18.69 5.01 2.85
N ILE A 205 20.01 4.94 3.05
CA ILE A 205 20.95 6.00 2.66
C ILE A 205 20.94 6.18 1.12
N VAL A 206 20.98 5.09 0.35
CA VAL A 206 20.96 5.14 -1.12
C VAL A 206 19.65 5.74 -1.62
N VAL A 207 18.51 5.26 -1.12
CA VAL A 207 17.18 5.77 -1.46
C VAL A 207 17.06 7.23 -1.05
N SER A 208 17.47 7.60 0.16
CA SER A 208 17.43 9.00 0.62
C SER A 208 18.24 9.94 -0.28
N ARG A 209 19.45 9.54 -0.69
CA ARG A 209 20.29 10.32 -1.62
C ARG A 209 19.64 10.45 -3.00
N LEU A 210 19.05 9.37 -3.51
CA LEU A 210 18.33 9.38 -4.77
C LEU A 210 17.14 10.37 -4.72
N PHE A 211 16.46 10.45 -3.58
CA PHE A 211 15.31 11.33 -3.36
C PHE A 211 15.68 12.76 -2.92
N ALA A 212 16.96 13.04 -2.65
CA ALA A 212 17.46 14.39 -2.40
C ALA A 212 17.85 15.13 -3.69
N ASP A 213 18.11 14.41 -4.79
CA ASP A 213 18.41 14.98 -6.10
C ASP A 213 17.11 15.27 -6.87
N SER A 214 16.62 16.51 -6.78
CA SER A 214 15.36 16.95 -7.38
C SER A 214 15.34 16.84 -8.91
N GLU A 215 16.48 17.10 -9.57
CA GLU A 215 16.66 16.95 -11.02
C GLU A 215 16.50 15.48 -11.43
N ARG A 216 17.17 14.55 -10.73
CA ARG A 216 17.03 13.11 -11.00
C ARG A 216 15.63 12.60 -10.72
N LYS A 217 15.02 13.01 -9.60
CA LYS A 217 13.64 12.65 -9.27
C LYS A 217 12.68 13.00 -10.39
N LYS A 218 12.77 14.24 -10.88
CA LYS A 218 11.90 14.72 -11.95
C LYS A 218 12.19 14.01 -13.27
N ARG A 219 13.46 13.80 -13.61
CA ARG A 219 13.84 13.13 -14.87
C ARG A 219 13.40 11.66 -14.92
N LEU A 220 13.46 10.96 -13.79
CA LEU A 220 13.15 9.53 -13.68
C LEU A 220 11.74 9.26 -13.14
N ASN A 221 10.95 10.30 -12.89
CA ASN A 221 9.63 10.25 -12.25
C ASN A 221 9.64 9.35 -10.99
N LEU A 222 10.59 9.57 -10.09
CA LEU A 222 10.78 8.73 -8.92
C LEU A 222 9.68 8.96 -7.89
N SER A 223 9.09 7.87 -7.42
CA SER A 223 8.24 7.84 -6.23
C SER A 223 8.65 6.67 -5.34
N SER A 224 8.30 6.75 -4.05
CA SER A 224 8.55 5.69 -3.09
C SER A 224 7.25 5.29 -2.42
N VAL A 225 7.11 3.99 -2.16
CA VAL A 225 6.06 3.44 -1.32
C VAL A 225 6.73 2.91 -0.07
N ASN A 226 6.51 3.64 1.01
CA ASN A 226 7.01 3.34 2.35
C ASN A 226 5.85 3.05 3.29
N SER A 227 6.15 2.61 4.52
CA SER A 227 5.16 2.24 5.56
C SER A 227 4.21 3.37 5.95
N ILE A 228 4.58 4.60 5.62
CA ILE A 228 3.90 5.83 6.02
C ILE A 228 2.81 6.30 5.06
N ASN A 229 2.71 5.72 3.85
CA ASN A 229 1.72 6.17 2.88
C ASN A 229 0.31 6.00 3.48
N TRP A 230 -0.46 7.10 3.52
CA TRP A 230 -1.76 7.13 4.19
C TRP A 230 -2.71 6.02 3.71
N CYS A 231 -2.68 5.67 2.42
CA CYS A 231 -3.52 4.60 1.87
C CYS A 231 -3.29 3.26 2.58
N ARG A 232 -2.04 2.98 2.99
CA ARG A 232 -1.72 1.72 3.67
C ARG A 232 -2.35 1.65 5.05
N VAL A 233 -2.23 2.74 5.79
CA VAL A 233 -2.83 2.87 7.13
C VAL A 233 -4.35 2.73 7.02
N LEU A 234 -4.96 3.45 6.08
CA LEU A 234 -6.40 3.41 5.85
C LEU A 234 -6.90 1.98 5.56
N VAL A 235 -6.30 1.27 4.61
CA VAL A 235 -6.75 -0.10 4.27
C VAL A 235 -6.56 -1.06 5.44
N GLN A 236 -5.49 -0.89 6.22
CA GLN A 236 -5.26 -1.72 7.40
C GLN A 236 -6.29 -1.48 8.51
N THR A 237 -6.99 -0.35 8.55
CA THR A 237 -8.07 -0.18 9.55
C THR A 237 -9.22 -1.16 9.36
N VAL A 238 -9.44 -1.67 8.14
CA VAL A 238 -10.59 -2.52 7.80
C VAL A 238 -10.59 -3.83 8.59
N HIS A 239 -9.44 -4.47 8.76
CA HIS A 239 -9.39 -5.75 9.49
C HIS A 239 -9.66 -5.61 10.99
N TYR A 240 -9.62 -4.40 11.55
CA TYR A 240 -10.09 -4.13 12.92
C TYR A 240 -11.61 -3.96 13.00
N PHE A 241 -12.29 -3.57 11.92
CA PHE A 241 -13.76 -3.61 11.87
C PHE A 241 -14.26 -5.04 11.59
N HIS A 242 -13.45 -5.84 10.89
CA HIS A 242 -13.79 -7.21 10.53
C HIS A 242 -13.72 -8.18 11.72
N ALA A 243 -12.77 -7.94 12.64
CA ALA A 243 -12.54 -8.75 13.82
C ALA A 243 -13.44 -8.36 14.99
#